data_AF-A0AAD3VRY3-F1
#
_entry.id   AF-A0AAD3VRY3-F1
#
_cell.length_a   1.000
_cell.length_b   1.000
_cell.length_c   1.000
_cell.angle_alpha   90.00
_cell.angle_beta   90.00
_cell.angle_gamma   90.00
#
_symmetry.space_group_name_H-M   'P 1'
#
loop_
_entity.id
_entity.type
_entity.pdbx_description
1 polymer ?
#
loop_
_entity_poly.entity_id
_entity_poly.type
_entity_poly.pdbx_seq_one_letter_code
_entity_poly.pdbx_strand_id
1 'polypeptide(L)'
;MGQRYRTIESFMRQGPAWLSINVSDGVQAELLVEAISPPSPAPAQAPFCSFQLAGPCGRINLDEEEIAYVQPDGPQEGTSLYITLDNGASLTLARQRVSP
;
A
#
# COMPACT_ATOMS: atom_id res chain seq x y z
N MET A 1 11.03 12.12 -0.50
CA MET A 1 10.39 10.80 -0.68
C MET A 1 10.71 9.98 0.56
N GLY A 2 9.70 9.72 1.39
CA GLY A 2 9.88 9.03 2.67
C GLY A 2 10.20 7.54 2.52
N GLN A 3 10.64 6.94 3.62
CA GLN A 3 11.05 5.53 3.67
C GLN A 3 9.89 4.58 3.37
N ARG A 4 8.67 4.92 3.80
CA ARG A 4 7.48 4.07 3.66
C ARG A 4 7.08 3.93 2.19
N TYR A 5 7.06 5.05 1.45
CA TYR A 5 6.87 5.02 0.00
C TYR A 5 7.88 4.10 -0.69
N ARG A 6 9.18 4.23 -0.35
CA ARG A 6 10.23 3.43 -1.00
C ARG A 6 10.07 1.94 -0.74
N THR A 7 9.63 1.56 0.45
CA THR A 7 9.33 0.15 0.77
C THR A 7 8.18 -0.38 -0.08
N ILE A 8 7.09 0.38 -0.19
CA ILE A 8 5.92 -0.02 -1.01
C ILE A 8 6.30 -0.05 -2.49
N GLU A 9 7.05 0.93 -2.99
CA GLU A 9 7.55 0.96 -4.36
C GLU A 9 8.44 -0.24 -4.68
N SER A 10 9.38 -0.58 -3.78
CA SER A 10 10.25 -1.74 -3.94
C SER A 10 9.47 -3.06 -3.98
N PHE A 11 8.39 -3.16 -3.21
CA PHE A 11 7.48 -4.30 -3.25
C PHE A 11 6.74 -4.39 -4.59
N MET A 12 6.20 -3.27 -5.09
CA MET A 12 5.45 -3.20 -6.34
C MET A 12 6.31 -3.42 -7.60
N ARG A 13 7.63 -3.13 -7.54
CA ARG A 13 8.56 -3.39 -8.66
C ARG A 13 8.70 -4.87 -9.03
N GLN A 14 8.34 -5.76 -8.10
CA GLN A 14 8.39 -7.21 -8.33
C GLN A 14 7.12 -7.74 -9.02
N GLY A 15 6.09 -6.90 -9.18
CA GLY A 15 4.86 -7.22 -9.91
C GLY A 15 3.59 -6.68 -9.24
N PRO A 16 2.43 -6.83 -9.90
CA PRO A 16 1.12 -6.47 -9.35
C PRO A 16 0.83 -7.19 -8.04
N ALA A 17 0.00 -6.57 -7.19
CA ALA A 17 -0.42 -7.13 -5.91
C ALA A 17 -1.87 -6.79 -5.62
N TRP A 18 -2.54 -7.65 -4.88
CA TRP A 18 -3.87 -7.40 -4.34
C TRP A 18 -3.75 -6.56 -3.08
N LEU A 19 -4.41 -5.40 -3.07
CA LEU A 19 -4.59 -4.58 -1.89
C LEU A 19 -5.91 -4.99 -1.22
N SER A 20 -5.82 -5.52 -0.01
CA SER A 20 -6.95 -5.79 0.86
C SER A 20 -7.04 -4.68 1.92
N ILE A 21 -8.21 -4.07 2.05
CA ILE A 21 -8.50 -2.96 2.97
C ILE A 21 -9.47 -3.48 4.01
N ASN A 22 -9.03 -3.56 5.26
CA ASN A 22 -9.92 -3.87 6.37
C ASN A 22 -10.52 -2.57 6.88
N VAL A 23 -11.76 -2.29 6.46
CA VAL A 23 -12.58 -1.26 7.08
C VAL A 23 -13.28 -1.90 8.27
N SER A 24 -13.30 -1.22 9.42
CA SER A 24 -13.91 -1.71 10.66
C SER A 24 -15.30 -2.31 10.41
N ASP A 25 -15.70 -3.31 11.22
CA ASP A 25 -16.91 -4.16 11.06
C ASP A 25 -16.82 -5.31 10.02
N GLY A 26 -15.61 -5.82 9.77
CA GLY A 26 -15.42 -7.05 9.00
C GLY A 26 -15.67 -6.90 7.48
N VAL A 27 -15.77 -5.66 7.00
CA VAL A 27 -15.86 -5.35 5.58
C VAL A 27 -14.44 -5.32 5.01
N GLN A 28 -14.17 -6.20 4.06
CA GLN A 28 -12.91 -6.24 3.32
C GLN A 28 -13.16 -5.79 1.88
N ALA A 29 -12.48 -4.73 1.47
CA ALA A 29 -12.42 -4.34 0.05
C ALA A 29 -11.12 -4.83 -0.55
N GLU A 30 -11.18 -5.40 -1.76
CA GLU A 30 -10.00 -5.86 -2.49
C GLU A 30 -9.91 -5.23 -3.87
N LEU A 31 -8.72 -4.78 -4.24
CA LEU A 31 -8.43 -4.36 -5.61
C LEU A 31 -7.05 -4.81 -6.04
N LEU A 32 -6.90 -5.09 -7.32
CA LEU A 32 -5.60 -5.28 -7.93
C LEU A 32 -4.91 -3.92 -8.02
N VAL A 33 -3.69 -3.83 -7.52
CA VAL A 33 -2.78 -2.70 -7.71
C VAL A 33 -1.69 -3.15 -8.67
N GLU A 34 -1.50 -2.38 -9.75
CA GLU A 34 -0.52 -2.67 -10.81
C GLU A 34 0.61 -1.63 -10.81
N ALA A 35 0.34 -0.44 -10.30
CA ALA A 35 1.31 0.64 -10.24
C ALA A 35 1.16 1.48 -8.97
N ILE A 36 2.30 2.00 -8.52
CA ILE A 36 2.37 3.10 -7.57
C ILE A 36 2.93 4.32 -8.29
N SER A 37 2.33 5.47 -8.08
CA SER A 37 2.81 6.74 -8.60
C SER A 37 3.17 7.69 -7.46
N PRO A 38 4.25 8.48 -7.61
CA PRO A 38 4.57 9.53 -6.65
C PRO A 38 3.43 10.57 -6.54
N PRO A 39 3.39 11.39 -5.47
CA PRO A 39 2.55 12.60 -5.43
C PRO A 39 2.70 13.42 -6.70
N SER A 40 1.59 13.95 -7.21
CA SER A 40 1.59 14.93 -8.30
C SER A 40 0.81 16.19 -7.88
N PRO A 41 1.43 17.38 -7.88
CA PRO A 41 2.84 17.62 -8.19
C PRO A 41 3.78 17.04 -7.13
N ALA A 42 5.00 16.67 -7.53
CA ALA A 42 6.02 16.22 -6.59
C ALA A 42 6.27 17.34 -5.56
N PRO A 43 6.07 17.10 -4.26
CA PRO A 43 6.13 18.16 -3.26
C PRO A 43 7.57 18.66 -3.12
N ALA A 44 7.71 19.96 -2.89
CA ALA A 44 8.99 20.55 -2.53
C ALA A 44 9.46 19.94 -1.20
N GLN A 45 10.42 19.01 -1.27
CA GLN A 45 11.11 18.37 -0.12
C GLN A 45 10.22 18.09 1.12
N ALA A 46 9.00 17.62 0.93
CA ALA A 46 8.16 17.22 2.07
C ALA A 46 8.67 15.89 2.64
N PRO A 47 8.78 15.75 3.98
CA PRO A 47 9.20 14.50 4.62
C PRO A 47 8.19 13.37 4.38
N PHE A 48 6.91 13.73 4.21
CA PHE A 48 5.81 12.83 3.93
C PHE A 48 5.08 13.32 2.68
N CYS A 49 4.58 12.38 1.88
CA CYS A 49 3.83 12.73 0.69
C CYS A 49 2.75 11.72 0.35
N SER A 50 1.62 12.21 -0.17
CA SER A 50 0.52 11.38 -0.69
C SER A 50 0.96 10.66 -1.95
N PHE A 51 0.73 9.36 -2.06
CA PHE A 51 1.04 8.60 -3.29
C PHE A 51 -0.18 7.80 -3.73
N GLN A 52 -0.20 7.42 -5.01
CA GLN A 52 -1.35 6.75 -5.61
C GLN A 52 -1.06 5.29 -5.88
N LEU A 53 -1.92 4.41 -5.37
CA LEU A 53 -2.03 3.02 -5.81
C LEU A 53 -3.08 2.94 -6.92
N ALA A 54 -2.71 2.39 -8.07
CA ALA A 54 -3.57 2.33 -9.24
C ALA A 54 -3.73 0.89 -9.75
N GLY A 55 -4.94 0.59 -10.20
CA GLY A 55 -5.29 -0.66 -10.87
C GLY A 55 -6.38 -0.47 -11.92
N PRO A 56 -6.82 -1.56 -12.57
CA PRO A 56 -7.77 -1.50 -13.68
C PRO A 56 -9.16 -1.01 -13.23
N CYS A 57 -9.52 -1.26 -11.97
CA CYS A 57 -10.84 -0.93 -11.42
C CYS A 57 -10.88 0.40 -10.65
N GLY A 58 -9.74 1.08 -10.48
CA GLY A 58 -9.73 2.31 -9.70
C GLY A 58 -8.36 2.72 -9.20
N ARG A 59 -8.37 3.79 -8.40
CA ARG A 59 -7.18 4.41 -7.82
C ARG A 59 -7.46 4.77 -6.37
N ILE A 60 -6.46 4.61 -5.52
CA ILE A 60 -6.49 4.97 -4.11
C ILE A 60 -5.32 5.88 -3.83
N ASN A 61 -5.59 6.99 -3.16
CA ASN A 61 -4.54 7.85 -2.63
C ASN A 61 -4.25 7.38 -1.19
N LEU A 62 -2.97 7.26 -0.87
CA LEU A 62 -2.48 6.98 0.48
C LEU A 62 -1.60 8.13 0.93
N ASP A 63 -1.96 8.71 2.07
CA ASP A 63 -1.19 9.76 2.70
C ASP A 63 -0.10 9.13 3.58
N GLU A 64 1.17 9.39 3.27
CA GLU A 64 2.30 8.80 4.03
C GLU A 64 2.30 9.24 5.51
N GLU A 65 1.70 10.39 5.81
CA GLU A 65 1.49 10.87 7.18
C GLU A 65 0.55 9.97 7.97
N GLU A 66 -0.43 9.35 7.32
CA GLU A 66 -1.38 8.46 7.98
C GLU A 66 -0.81 7.06 8.19
N ILE A 67 0.32 6.71 7.58
CA ILE A 67 0.91 5.37 7.69
C ILE A 67 1.72 5.32 8.99
N ALA A 68 1.26 4.58 10.00
CA ALA A 68 2.03 4.35 11.22
C ALA A 68 3.29 3.51 10.93
N TYR A 69 3.09 2.34 10.32
CA TYR A 69 4.14 1.36 10.04
C TYR A 69 3.92 0.57 8.75
N VAL A 70 5.02 0.11 8.17
CA VAL A 70 5.05 -0.80 7.01
C VAL A 70 5.91 -1.99 7.39
N GLN A 71 5.33 -3.19 7.38
CA GLN A 71 5.98 -4.43 7.77
C GLN A 71 5.85 -5.47 6.64
N PRO A 72 6.96 -5.97 6.08
CA PRO A 72 6.90 -7.13 5.20
C PRO A 72 6.46 -8.36 6.01
N ASP A 73 5.61 -9.18 5.41
CA ASP A 73 5.10 -10.41 6.01
C ASP A 73 5.23 -11.59 5.02
N GLY A 74 5.27 -12.80 5.56
CA GLY A 74 5.32 -14.04 4.78
C GLY A 74 6.70 -14.73 4.72
N PRO A 75 6.72 -15.99 4.23
CA PRO A 75 7.89 -16.88 4.25
C PRO A 75 9.02 -16.44 3.30
N GLN A 76 8.73 -15.54 2.36
CA GLN A 76 9.69 -14.91 1.46
C GLN A 76 9.46 -13.40 1.47
N GLU A 77 10.53 -12.62 1.62
CA GLU A 77 10.47 -11.17 1.44
C GLU A 77 9.79 -10.83 0.11
N GLY A 78 8.71 -10.05 0.16
CA GLY A 78 7.93 -9.69 -1.03
C GLY A 78 6.68 -10.53 -1.27
N THR A 79 6.28 -11.43 -0.38
CA THR A 79 5.00 -12.16 -0.51
C THR A 79 3.81 -11.28 -0.11
N SER A 80 3.90 -10.64 1.05
CA SER A 80 2.93 -9.66 1.54
C SER A 80 3.62 -8.45 2.19
N LEU A 81 2.91 -7.33 2.21
CA LEU A 81 3.31 -6.09 2.84
C LEU A 81 2.12 -5.55 3.63
N TYR A 82 2.26 -5.50 4.95
CA TYR A 82 1.25 -4.97 5.85
C TYR A 82 1.53 -3.49 6.10
N ILE A 83 0.52 -2.65 5.92
CA ILE A 83 0.56 -1.21 6.10
C ILE A 83 -0.51 -0.88 7.12
N THR A 84 -0.12 -0.30 8.24
CA THR A 84 -1.07 0.15 9.25
C THR A 84 -1.14 1.65 9.28
N LEU A 85 -2.37 2.13 9.41
CA LEU A 85 -2.67 3.54 9.47
C LEU A 85 -2.83 3.99 10.93
N ASP A 86 -2.58 5.26 11.21
CA ASP A 86 -2.67 5.87 12.55
C ASP A 86 -4.09 5.79 13.14
N ASN A 87 -5.11 5.70 12.28
CA ASN A 87 -6.51 5.51 12.70
C ASN A 87 -6.84 4.06 13.09
N GLY A 88 -5.86 3.15 13.08
CA GLY A 88 -6.02 1.74 13.40
C GLY A 88 -6.53 0.86 12.25
N ALA A 89 -6.80 1.44 11.07
CA ALA A 89 -7.10 0.66 9.88
C ALA A 89 -5.83 -0.01 9.34
N SER A 90 -6.01 -1.12 8.63
CA SER A 90 -4.90 -1.83 8.00
C SER A 90 -5.16 -2.16 6.54
N LEU A 91 -4.07 -2.10 5.78
CA LEU A 91 -4.00 -2.44 4.38
C LEU A 91 -2.98 -3.56 4.21
N THR A 92 -3.30 -4.55 3.39
CA THR A 92 -2.38 -5.63 3.05
C THR A 92 -2.19 -5.64 1.54
N LEU A 93 -0.96 -5.50 1.07
CA LEU A 93 -0.59 -5.80 -0.31
C LEU A 93 -0.05 -7.23 -0.38
N ALA A 94 -0.65 -8.12 -1.16
CA ALA A 94 -0.21 -9.51 -1.29
C ALA A 94 -0.26 -9.99 -2.75
N ARG A 95 0.73 -10.79 -3.18
CA ARG A 95 0.77 -11.31 -4.56
C ARG A 95 -0.09 -12.55 -4.76
N GLN A 96 -0.33 -13.30 -3.70
CA GLN A 96 -1.26 -14.42 -3.71
C GLN A 96 -2.59 -13.94 -3.12
N ARG A 97 -3.70 -14.25 -3.80
CA ARG A 97 -5.00 -14.28 -3.15
C ARG A 97 -4.86 -15.34 -2.07
N VAL A 98 -4.68 -14.94 -0.82
CA VAL A 98 -5.00 -15.80 0.31
C VAL A 98 -6.52 -15.93 0.26
N SER A 99 -7.02 -16.85 -0.56
CA SER A 99 -8.35 -17.39 -0.34
C SER A 99 -8.35 -18.02 1.05
N PRO A 100 -9.41 -17.82 1.85
CA PRO A 100 -9.56 -18.48 3.15
C PRO A 100 -9.51 -20.01 3.02
#